data_AF-A0A259Q0M7-F1
#
_entry.id   AF-A0A259Q0M7-F1
#
_cell.length_a   1.000
_cell.length_b   1.000
_cell.length_c   1.000
_cell.angle_alpha   90.00
_cell.angle_beta   90.00
_cell.angle_gamma   90.00
#
_symmetry.space_group_name_H-M   'P 1'
#
loop_
_entity.id
_entity.type
_entity.pdbx_description
1 polymer ?
#
loop_
_entity_poly.entity_id
_entity_poly.type
_entity_poly.pdbx_seq_one_letter_code
_entity_poly.pdbx_strand_id
1 'polypeptide(L)'
;MRTWSLVGRDLRAAELRLMWLALVLATAALSTVGFLAQRLDAGLKRDAAQLIGGQAVVQSDHPLPSVFLRQAHDDGLQTTQTAVFASMAVGPGAQGRTHLVAVKAVEPGYPLLGRLMLRPPAGGGEAAMRGPPRPGTVWVDPSVAAQLDVPPQGPIMLGTRSFRIAGVIAREPDRGAGFINFAPRVMMNAADLPSTGLIQPASRVTYRLAAAGEPAAAARFADWARARIRAQSLRGVRVLTVADGGPELGQNLQRGSGFLQLVSMLTAL
;
A
#
# COMPACT_ATOMS: atom_id res chain seq x y z
N MET A 1 -42.80 10.08 45.41
CA MET A 1 -41.75 9.18 45.95
C MET A 1 -42.17 7.72 46.12
N ARG A 2 -43.47 7.36 46.25
CA ARG A 2 -43.93 5.95 46.43
C ARG A 2 -43.96 5.06 45.17
N THR A 3 -43.73 5.60 43.98
CA THR A 3 -43.78 4.83 42.72
C THR A 3 -42.51 4.02 42.44
N TRP A 4 -41.36 4.43 42.98
CA TRP A 4 -40.08 3.72 42.80
C TRP A 4 -40.01 2.38 43.55
N SER A 5 -40.69 2.25 44.68
CA SER A 5 -40.71 0.99 45.46
C SER A 5 -41.60 -0.09 44.84
N LEU A 6 -42.60 0.29 44.03
CA LEU A 6 -43.45 -0.66 43.29
C LEU A 6 -42.71 -1.25 42.09
N VAL A 7 -41.96 -0.43 41.34
CA VAL A 7 -41.09 -0.88 40.24
C VAL A 7 -40.04 -1.89 40.74
N GLY A 8 -39.43 -1.65 41.91
CA GLY A 8 -38.46 -2.58 42.52
C GLY A 8 -39.05 -3.94 42.92
N ARG A 9 -40.38 -4.02 43.13
CA ARG A 9 -41.07 -5.27 43.47
C ARG A 9 -41.55 -6.01 42.22
N ASP A 10 -42.00 -5.29 41.20
CA ASP A 10 -42.36 -5.86 39.90
C ASP A 10 -41.13 -6.39 39.14
N LEU A 11 -39.95 -5.79 39.32
CA LEU A 11 -38.66 -6.34 38.86
C LEU A 11 -38.29 -7.70 39.50
N ARG A 12 -39.02 -8.16 40.54
CA ARG A 12 -38.86 -9.50 41.11
C ARG A 12 -39.80 -10.54 40.50
N ALA A 13 -40.78 -10.13 39.69
CA ALA A 13 -41.58 -11.06 38.91
C ALA A 13 -40.67 -11.77 37.89
N ALA A 14 -40.71 -13.10 37.88
CA ALA A 14 -39.86 -13.92 37.02
C ALA A 14 -40.04 -13.58 35.53
N GLU A 15 -41.26 -13.23 35.13
CA GLU A 15 -41.62 -12.85 33.76
C GLU A 15 -40.90 -11.57 33.29
N LEU A 16 -40.87 -10.51 34.11
CA LEU A 16 -40.18 -9.26 33.78
C LEU A 16 -38.65 -9.45 33.74
N ARG A 17 -38.10 -10.34 34.56
CA ARG A 17 -36.66 -10.68 34.51
C ARG A 17 -36.28 -11.40 33.22
N LEU A 18 -37.15 -12.29 32.72
CA LEU A 18 -36.95 -12.98 31.45
C LEU A 18 -37.00 -12.00 30.26
N MET A 19 -37.95 -11.05 30.26
CA MET A 19 -38.01 -10.00 29.25
C MET A 19 -36.75 -9.11 29.27
N TRP A 20 -36.30 -8.68 30.46
CA TRP A 20 -35.06 -7.93 30.60
C TRP A 20 -33.83 -8.71 30.13
N LEU A 21 -33.74 -9.99 30.50
CA LEU A 21 -32.64 -10.85 30.06
C LEU A 21 -32.64 -11.00 28.54
N ALA A 22 -33.81 -11.21 27.91
CA ALA A 22 -33.94 -11.29 26.47
C ALA A 22 -33.53 -9.98 25.78
N LEU A 23 -33.92 -8.82 26.33
CA LEU A 23 -33.53 -7.51 25.79
C LEU A 23 -32.02 -7.26 25.91
N VAL A 24 -31.43 -7.56 27.07
CA VAL A 24 -29.97 -7.44 27.28
C VAL A 24 -29.24 -8.39 26.34
N LEU A 25 -29.72 -9.63 26.19
CA LEU A 25 -29.13 -10.60 25.28
C LEU A 25 -29.22 -10.13 23.82
N ALA A 26 -30.36 -9.60 23.40
CA ALA A 26 -30.56 -9.06 22.05
C ALA A 26 -29.65 -7.85 21.78
N THR A 27 -29.60 -6.87 22.68
CA THR A 27 -28.74 -5.68 22.53
C THR A 27 -27.25 -6.01 22.63
N ALA A 28 -26.86 -6.97 23.46
CA ALA A 28 -25.50 -7.49 23.53
C ALA A 28 -25.10 -8.22 22.24
N ALA A 29 -26.00 -9.02 21.66
CA ALA A 29 -25.77 -9.69 20.39
C ALA A 29 -25.60 -8.68 19.25
N LEU A 30 -26.51 -7.69 19.12
CA LEU A 30 -26.42 -6.62 18.12
C LEU A 30 -25.12 -5.81 18.25
N SER A 31 -24.74 -5.46 19.48
CA SER A 31 -23.50 -4.72 19.75
C SER A 31 -22.28 -5.55 19.36
N THR A 32 -22.25 -6.84 19.72
CA THR A 32 -21.14 -7.75 19.40
C THR A 32 -20.94 -7.89 17.90
N VAL A 33 -22.03 -8.04 17.14
CA VAL A 33 -21.97 -8.09 15.67
C VAL A 33 -21.45 -6.77 15.11
N GLY A 34 -21.91 -5.62 15.61
CA GLY A 34 -21.40 -4.31 15.23
C GLY A 34 -19.89 -4.14 15.48
N PHE A 35 -19.42 -4.52 16.67
CA PHE A 35 -18.00 -4.50 17.02
C PHE A 35 -17.16 -5.44 16.16
N LEU A 36 -17.67 -6.64 15.87
CA LEU A 36 -16.99 -7.59 14.99
C LEU A 36 -16.84 -7.02 13.58
N ALA A 37 -17.92 -6.47 13.01
CA ALA A 37 -17.91 -5.85 11.70
C ALA A 37 -16.89 -4.68 11.63
N GLN A 38 -16.87 -3.81 12.64
CA GLN A 38 -15.90 -2.70 12.73
C GLN A 38 -14.45 -3.19 12.82
N ARG A 39 -14.20 -4.25 13.59
CA ARG A 39 -12.85 -4.82 13.72
C ARG A 39 -12.38 -5.47 12.42
N LEU A 40 -13.28 -6.17 11.72
CA LEU A 40 -12.99 -6.76 10.42
C LEU A 40 -12.68 -5.67 9.39
N ASP A 41 -13.52 -4.63 9.29
CA ASP A 41 -13.30 -3.50 8.39
C ASP A 41 -11.95 -2.79 8.67
N ALA A 42 -11.64 -2.52 9.94
CA ALA A 42 -10.36 -1.92 10.32
C ALA A 42 -9.15 -2.84 10.06
N GLY A 43 -9.31 -4.16 10.18
CA GLY A 43 -8.31 -5.15 9.82
C GLY A 43 -8.03 -5.14 8.32
N LEU A 44 -9.07 -5.30 7.51
CA LEU A 44 -9.00 -5.29 6.05
C LEU A 44 -8.41 -3.99 5.53
N LYS A 45 -8.78 -2.84 6.11
CA LYS A 45 -8.22 -1.55 5.73
C LYS A 45 -6.72 -1.46 5.99
N ARG A 46 -6.23 -2.00 7.11
CA ARG A 46 -4.79 -2.03 7.40
C ARG A 46 -4.03 -2.92 6.43
N ASP A 47 -4.56 -4.09 6.11
CA ASP A 47 -3.91 -5.03 5.19
C ASP A 47 -3.87 -4.46 3.76
N ALA A 48 -4.97 -3.86 3.30
CA ALA A 48 -5.01 -3.19 2.01
C ALA A 48 -4.09 -1.96 1.96
N ALA A 49 -3.91 -1.22 3.06
CA ALA A 49 -2.93 -0.13 3.13
C ALA A 49 -1.49 -0.64 2.94
N GLN A 50 -1.17 -1.83 3.48
CA GLN A 50 0.13 -2.47 3.26
C GLN A 50 0.33 -2.89 1.80
N LEU A 51 -0.72 -3.39 1.13
CA LEU A 51 -0.66 -3.81 -0.27
C LEU A 51 -0.48 -2.65 -1.26
N ILE A 52 -0.95 -1.44 -0.92
CA ILE A 52 -0.70 -0.24 -1.74
C ILE A 52 0.52 0.54 -1.26
N GLY A 53 1.14 0.15 -0.14
CA GLY A 53 2.34 0.78 0.43
C GLY A 53 2.09 2.08 1.21
N GLY A 54 0.83 2.44 1.49
CA GLY A 54 0.44 3.67 2.19
C GLY A 54 -1.06 3.69 2.52
N GLN A 55 -1.50 4.59 3.41
CA GLN A 55 -2.95 4.81 3.64
C GLN A 55 -3.56 5.71 2.56
N ALA A 56 -2.77 6.68 2.07
CA ALA A 56 -3.07 7.50 0.91
C ALA A 56 -1.85 7.51 -0.01
N VAL A 57 -2.06 7.28 -1.31
CA VAL A 57 -1.00 7.28 -2.30
C VAL A 57 -1.38 8.20 -3.44
N VAL A 58 -0.56 9.22 -3.71
CA VAL A 58 -0.71 10.05 -4.91
C VAL A 58 0.16 9.44 -6.00
N GLN A 59 -0.46 8.98 -7.09
CA GLN A 59 0.21 8.45 -8.27
C GLN A 59 0.20 9.49 -9.38
N SER A 60 1.31 9.65 -10.09
CA SER A 60 1.47 10.58 -11.21
C SER A 60 2.32 9.96 -12.32
N ASP A 61 2.13 10.40 -13.56
CA ASP A 61 2.99 10.07 -14.72
C ASP A 61 4.16 11.06 -14.92
N HIS A 62 4.20 12.11 -14.11
CA HIS A 62 5.26 13.13 -14.06
C HIS A 62 5.66 13.42 -12.60
N PRO A 63 6.84 14.02 -12.35
CA PRO A 63 7.26 14.38 -10.99
C PRO A 63 6.19 15.19 -10.25
N LEU A 64 5.84 14.74 -9.05
CA LEU A 64 4.79 15.36 -8.25
C LEU A 64 5.24 16.75 -7.77
N PRO A 65 4.36 17.77 -7.84
CA PRO A 65 4.65 19.07 -7.25
C PRO A 65 4.93 18.94 -5.74
N SER A 66 5.94 19.64 -5.25
CA SER A 66 6.37 19.57 -3.83
C SER A 66 5.30 20.00 -2.82
N VAL A 67 4.21 20.63 -3.28
CA VAL A 67 3.05 20.96 -2.44
C VAL A 67 2.38 19.73 -1.83
N PHE A 68 2.35 18.59 -2.53
CA PHE A 68 1.76 17.36 -2.00
C PHE A 68 2.60 16.80 -0.84
N LEU A 69 3.93 16.83 -1.00
CA LEU A 69 4.85 16.37 0.04
C LEU A 69 4.80 17.29 1.26
N ARG A 70 4.79 18.62 1.06
CA ARG A 70 4.64 19.59 2.15
C ARG A 70 3.32 19.39 2.91
N GLN A 71 2.20 19.31 2.20
CA GLN A 71 0.89 19.12 2.84
C GLN A 71 0.85 17.82 3.65
N ALA A 72 1.40 16.72 3.13
CA ALA A 72 1.45 15.46 3.87
C ALA A 72 2.25 15.60 5.18
N HIS A 73 3.37 16.32 5.15
CA HIS A 73 4.14 16.63 6.37
C HIS A 73 3.40 17.55 7.32
N ASP A 74 2.70 18.57 6.83
CA ASP A 74 1.89 19.50 7.63
C ASP A 74 0.76 18.75 8.35
N ASP A 75 0.20 17.72 7.72
CA ASP A 75 -0.79 16.80 8.30
C ASP A 75 -0.16 15.76 9.27
N GLY A 76 1.16 15.81 9.49
CA GLY A 76 1.89 14.91 10.39
C GLY A 76 2.12 13.51 9.82
N LEU A 77 2.00 13.32 8.50
CA LEU A 77 2.17 12.02 7.85
C LEU A 77 3.65 11.74 7.55
N GLN A 78 4.00 10.47 7.64
CA GLN A 78 5.24 9.93 7.10
C GLN A 78 5.06 9.69 5.61
N THR A 79 6.07 10.02 4.81
CA THR A 79 6.00 9.92 3.36
C THR A 79 7.20 9.17 2.78
N THR A 80 7.01 8.48 1.67
CA THR A 80 8.10 7.95 0.84
C THR A 80 7.72 8.07 -0.64
N GLN A 81 8.71 8.38 -1.49
CA GLN A 81 8.48 8.41 -2.92
C GLN A 81 9.14 7.22 -3.62
N THR A 82 8.48 6.77 -4.68
CA THR A 82 9.02 5.76 -5.59
C THR A 82 8.75 6.16 -7.03
N ALA A 83 9.64 5.75 -7.93
CA ALA A 83 9.47 5.88 -9.37
C ALA A 83 9.60 4.52 -10.02
N VAL A 84 8.60 4.12 -10.81
CA VAL A 84 8.56 2.83 -11.48
C VAL A 84 8.44 3.00 -12.98
N PHE A 85 9.32 2.35 -13.75
CA PHE A 85 9.31 2.43 -15.21
C PHE A 85 9.91 1.17 -15.85
N ALA A 86 9.64 0.96 -17.13
CA ALA A 86 10.24 -0.10 -17.92
C ALA A 86 11.64 0.33 -18.39
N SER A 87 12.61 -0.57 -18.31
CA SER A 87 13.94 -0.35 -18.88
C SER A 87 14.56 -1.66 -19.33
N MET A 88 15.52 -1.58 -20.24
CA MET A 88 16.41 -2.69 -20.53
C MET A 88 17.50 -2.78 -19.46
N ALA A 89 17.69 -3.98 -18.92
CA ALA A 89 18.89 -4.36 -18.19
C ALA A 89 19.81 -5.14 -19.12
N VAL A 90 21.12 -4.94 -18.95
CA VAL A 90 22.14 -5.58 -19.78
C VAL A 90 23.13 -6.30 -18.88
N GLY A 91 23.43 -7.56 -19.20
CA GLY A 91 24.49 -8.33 -18.57
C GLY A 91 25.90 -7.80 -18.95
N PRO A 92 26.97 -8.33 -18.33
CA PRO A 92 28.33 -7.92 -18.65
C PRO A 92 28.75 -8.31 -20.07
N GLY A 93 29.73 -7.58 -20.61
CA GLY A 93 30.32 -7.82 -21.93
C GLY A 93 29.70 -7.01 -23.06
N ALA A 94 30.45 -6.82 -24.15
CA ALA A 94 30.03 -5.99 -25.30
C ALA A 94 28.81 -6.54 -26.06
N GLN A 95 28.47 -7.83 -25.85
CA GLN A 95 27.29 -8.51 -26.38
C GLN A 95 26.43 -9.10 -25.24
N GLY A 96 26.47 -8.46 -24.06
CA GLY A 96 25.75 -8.92 -22.88
C GLY A 96 24.27 -9.14 -23.16
N ARG A 97 23.70 -10.20 -22.59
CA ARG A 97 22.27 -10.51 -22.74
C ARG A 97 21.45 -9.33 -22.24
N THR A 98 20.42 -8.95 -22.99
CA THR A 98 19.53 -7.86 -22.63
C THR A 98 18.17 -8.40 -22.21
N HIS A 99 17.59 -7.85 -21.16
CA HIS A 99 16.24 -8.22 -20.75
C HIS A 99 15.43 -7.01 -20.28
N LEU A 100 14.13 -7.00 -20.59
CA LEU A 100 13.20 -5.97 -20.16
C LEU A 100 12.87 -6.17 -18.69
N VAL A 101 13.11 -5.16 -17.88
CA VAL A 101 12.86 -5.16 -16.43
C VAL A 101 12.02 -3.96 -16.02
N ALA A 102 11.31 -4.11 -14.91
CA ALA A 102 10.60 -3.03 -14.24
C ALA A 102 11.50 -2.42 -13.17
N VAL A 103 12.15 -1.30 -13.51
CA VAL A 103 13.00 -0.57 -12.56
C VAL A 103 12.13 0.17 -11.56
N LYS A 104 12.41 -0.01 -10.27
CA LYS A 104 11.78 0.72 -9.17
C LYS A 104 12.86 1.45 -8.37
N ALA A 105 12.89 2.77 -8.50
CA ALA A 105 13.71 3.62 -7.68
C ALA A 105 12.96 3.94 -6.38
N VAL A 106 13.61 3.72 -5.25
CA VAL A 106 13.01 3.92 -3.91
C VAL A 106 13.81 4.88 -3.07
N GLU A 107 13.12 5.75 -2.34
CA GLU A 107 13.70 6.68 -1.38
C GLU A 107 13.94 6.03 0.00
N PRO A 108 14.72 6.67 0.88
CA PRO A 108 14.73 6.35 2.31
C PRO A 108 13.31 6.22 2.89
N GLY A 109 13.13 5.29 3.83
CA GLY A 109 11.82 5.02 4.44
C GLY A 109 10.93 4.02 3.69
N TYR A 110 11.31 3.58 2.47
CA TYR A 110 10.62 2.50 1.78
C TYR A 110 10.94 1.11 2.37
N PRO A 111 9.99 0.16 2.44
CA PRO A 111 8.55 0.38 2.28
C PRO A 111 7.99 1.11 3.52
N LEU A 112 7.07 2.05 3.28
CA LEU A 112 6.43 2.81 4.36
C LEU A 112 5.44 1.94 5.15
N LEU A 113 4.60 1.19 4.43
CA LEU A 113 3.75 0.13 4.96
C LEU A 113 4.06 -1.21 4.28
N GLY A 114 3.86 -2.30 5.03
CA GLY A 114 4.18 -3.66 4.58
C GLY A 114 5.61 -4.08 4.90
N ARG A 115 6.05 -5.21 4.36
CA ARG A 115 7.37 -5.78 4.58
C ARG A 115 8.00 -6.22 3.26
N LEU A 116 9.14 -5.62 2.93
CA LEU A 116 10.01 -6.07 1.85
C LEU A 116 10.85 -7.23 2.37
N MET A 117 10.74 -8.39 1.72
CA MET A 117 11.56 -9.56 2.06
C MET A 117 12.64 -9.74 1.02
N LEU A 118 13.89 -9.82 1.47
CA LEU A 118 15.06 -10.04 0.62
C LEU A 118 15.76 -11.31 1.02
N ARG A 119 16.37 -11.98 0.04
CA ARG A 119 17.29 -13.09 0.24
C ARG A 119 18.71 -12.66 -0.16
N PRO A 120 19.75 -13.12 0.55
CA PRO A 120 21.12 -12.91 0.11
C PRO A 120 21.34 -13.48 -1.30
N PRO A 121 22.17 -12.84 -2.14
CA PRO A 121 22.39 -13.33 -3.51
C PRO A 121 22.97 -14.75 -3.55
N ALA A 122 23.85 -15.09 -2.61
CA ALA A 122 24.46 -16.42 -2.53
C ALA A 122 23.50 -17.53 -2.02
N GLY A 123 22.23 -17.21 -1.80
CA GLY A 123 21.27 -18.11 -1.13
C GLY A 123 21.29 -17.93 0.39
N GLY A 124 20.23 -18.40 1.05
CA GLY A 124 20.02 -18.26 2.48
C GLY A 124 18.56 -17.95 2.84
N GLY A 125 18.33 -17.65 4.11
CA GLY A 125 17.02 -17.26 4.62
C GLY A 125 16.57 -15.88 4.14
N GLU A 126 15.26 -15.65 4.16
CA GLU A 126 14.68 -14.33 3.87
C GLU A 126 14.76 -13.43 5.11
N ALA A 127 15.10 -12.16 4.89
CA ALA A 127 15.12 -11.14 5.93
C ALA A 127 14.25 -9.95 5.52
N ALA A 128 13.53 -9.39 6.49
CA ALA A 128 12.80 -8.15 6.29
C ALA A 128 13.79 -6.99 6.16
N MET A 129 13.65 -6.19 5.11
CA MET A 129 14.50 -5.03 4.84
C MET A 129 13.69 -3.73 4.87
N ARG A 130 14.34 -2.67 5.35
CA ARG A 130 13.86 -1.29 5.27
C ARG A 130 14.93 -0.39 4.69
N GLY A 131 14.51 0.56 3.88
CA GLY A 131 15.34 1.48 3.13
C GLY A 131 15.66 1.01 1.71
N PRO A 132 16.31 1.87 0.92
CA PRO A 132 16.82 1.54 -0.40
C PRO A 132 18.06 0.63 -0.34
N PRO A 133 18.43 -0.02 -1.46
CA PRO A 133 19.77 -0.57 -1.59
C PRO A 133 20.84 0.52 -1.41
N ARG A 134 22.06 0.09 -1.07
CA ARG A 134 23.20 1.01 -0.99
C ARG A 134 23.43 1.65 -2.37
N PRO A 135 23.89 2.91 -2.44
CA PRO A 135 24.26 3.53 -3.71
C PRO A 135 25.22 2.66 -4.52
N GLY A 136 24.98 2.53 -5.82
CA GLY A 136 25.75 1.65 -6.72
C GLY A 136 25.40 0.16 -6.63
N THR A 137 24.39 -0.23 -5.84
CA THR A 137 23.87 -1.59 -5.81
C THR A 137 22.37 -1.66 -6.11
N VAL A 138 21.93 -2.85 -6.52
CA VAL A 138 20.52 -3.12 -6.83
C VAL A 138 20.05 -4.42 -6.19
N TRP A 139 18.74 -4.51 -5.96
CA TRP A 139 18.06 -5.76 -5.65
C TRP A 139 17.26 -6.21 -6.86
N VAL A 140 17.26 -7.50 -7.15
CA VAL A 140 16.66 -8.02 -8.40
C VAL A 140 15.68 -9.15 -8.11
N ASP A 141 14.68 -9.32 -8.97
CA ASP A 141 13.85 -10.53 -8.96
C ASP A 141 14.70 -11.77 -9.28
N PRO A 142 14.33 -12.96 -8.79
CA PRO A 142 15.13 -14.18 -8.95
C PRO A 142 15.44 -14.53 -10.42
N SER A 143 14.54 -14.19 -11.34
CA SER A 143 14.69 -14.49 -12.77
C SER A 143 15.71 -13.59 -13.48
N VAL A 144 15.95 -12.38 -12.98
CA VAL A 144 16.79 -11.37 -13.66
C VAL A 144 18.22 -11.91 -13.83
N ALA A 145 18.80 -12.46 -12.77
CA ALA A 145 20.17 -12.98 -12.81
C ALA A 145 20.32 -14.11 -13.83
N ALA A 146 19.34 -15.03 -13.86
CA ALA A 146 19.33 -16.15 -14.81
C ALA A 146 19.13 -15.68 -16.27
N GLN A 147 18.26 -14.68 -16.50
CA GLN A 147 17.96 -14.18 -17.85
C GLN A 147 19.13 -13.38 -18.46
N LEU A 148 19.87 -12.67 -17.61
CA LEU A 148 21.07 -11.91 -17.98
C LEU A 148 22.35 -12.76 -17.98
N ASP A 149 22.27 -14.03 -17.56
CA ASP A 149 23.41 -14.94 -17.42
C ASP A 149 24.53 -14.36 -16.54
N VAL A 150 24.14 -13.83 -15.39
CA VAL A 150 25.06 -13.22 -14.41
C VAL A 150 25.14 -14.01 -13.12
N PRO A 151 26.33 -14.07 -12.49
CA PRO A 151 26.44 -14.66 -11.16
C PRO A 151 25.61 -13.85 -10.14
N PRO A 152 25.25 -14.42 -8.97
CA PRO A 152 24.31 -13.78 -8.06
C PRO A 152 24.74 -12.40 -7.54
N GLN A 153 26.05 -12.13 -7.42
CA GLN A 153 26.60 -10.81 -7.06
C GLN A 153 27.23 -10.10 -8.27
N GLY A 154 26.81 -10.49 -9.48
CA GLY A 154 27.35 -10.00 -10.73
C GLY A 154 27.01 -8.54 -11.00
N PRO A 155 27.71 -7.94 -11.97
CA PRO A 155 27.38 -6.62 -12.49
C PRO A 155 26.14 -6.70 -13.38
N ILE A 156 25.33 -5.64 -13.34
CA ILE A 156 24.18 -5.41 -14.20
C ILE A 156 24.21 -3.95 -14.65
N MET A 157 24.10 -3.72 -15.94
CA MET A 157 24.08 -2.36 -16.49
C MET A 157 22.63 -1.90 -16.67
N LEU A 158 22.34 -0.70 -16.17
CA LEU A 158 21.06 -0.01 -16.31
C LEU A 158 21.32 1.38 -16.88
N GLY A 159 20.86 1.61 -18.11
CA GLY A 159 21.15 2.84 -18.83
C GLY A 159 22.65 2.97 -19.08
N THR A 160 23.25 4.04 -18.58
CA THR A 160 24.69 4.33 -18.73
C THR A 160 25.55 3.88 -17.55
N ARG A 161 24.95 3.27 -16.51
CA ARG A 161 25.68 2.89 -15.29
C ARG A 161 25.63 1.39 -15.01
N SER A 162 26.72 0.91 -14.44
CA SER A 162 26.86 -0.45 -13.93
C SER A 162 26.58 -0.50 -12.43
N PHE A 163 25.81 -1.48 -12.01
CA PHE A 163 25.41 -1.74 -10.63
C PHE A 163 25.80 -3.16 -10.23
N ARG A 164 26.00 -3.38 -8.94
CA ARG A 164 26.21 -4.73 -8.40
C ARG A 164 24.92 -5.28 -7.78
N ILE A 165 24.60 -6.53 -8.06
CA ILE A 165 23.48 -7.21 -7.40
C ILE A 165 23.85 -7.45 -5.92
N ALA A 166 23.08 -6.86 -5.00
CA ALA A 166 23.30 -6.96 -3.56
C ALA A 166 22.23 -7.80 -2.84
N GLY A 167 21.14 -8.16 -3.51
CA GLY A 167 20.04 -8.91 -2.92
C GLY A 167 19.05 -9.42 -3.96
N VAL A 168 18.34 -10.47 -3.60
CA VAL A 168 17.25 -11.03 -4.41
C VAL A 168 15.92 -10.72 -3.72
N ILE A 169 14.98 -10.15 -4.46
CA ILE A 169 13.65 -9.79 -3.95
C ILE A 169 12.83 -11.06 -3.80
N ALA A 170 12.41 -11.38 -2.58
CA ALA A 170 11.52 -12.50 -2.30
C ALA A 170 10.05 -12.05 -2.24
N ARG A 171 9.80 -10.88 -1.65
CA ARG A 171 8.45 -10.29 -1.57
C ARG A 171 8.51 -8.77 -1.61
N GLU A 172 7.81 -8.17 -2.56
CA GLU A 172 7.57 -6.71 -2.65
C GLU A 172 6.16 -6.41 -2.13
N PRO A 173 6.00 -5.58 -1.07
CA PRO A 173 4.70 -5.39 -0.42
C PRO A 173 3.71 -4.58 -1.27
N ASP A 174 4.20 -3.61 -2.05
CA ASP A 174 3.41 -2.63 -2.79
C ASP A 174 3.55 -2.78 -4.32
N ARG A 175 3.78 -4.02 -4.80
CA ARG A 175 3.89 -4.31 -6.24
C ARG A 175 2.63 -3.86 -6.98
N GLY A 176 1.45 -4.01 -6.35
CA GLY A 176 0.17 -3.54 -6.87
C GLY A 176 -0.25 -4.20 -8.20
N ALA A 177 -1.32 -3.68 -8.80
CA ALA A 177 -1.82 -4.10 -10.11
C ALA A 177 -1.37 -3.10 -11.20
N GLY A 178 -0.68 -3.60 -12.23
CA GLY A 178 -0.19 -2.78 -13.34
C GLY A 178 0.58 -3.63 -14.34
N PHE A 179 0.46 -3.30 -15.63
CA PHE A 179 1.08 -4.09 -16.71
C PHE A 179 2.60 -4.22 -16.55
N ILE A 180 3.26 -3.19 -16.01
CA ILE A 180 4.71 -3.22 -15.78
C ILE A 180 5.14 -4.28 -14.74
N ASN A 181 4.23 -4.77 -13.91
CA ASN A 181 4.55 -5.75 -12.87
C ASN A 181 4.75 -7.18 -13.42
N PHE A 182 4.39 -7.44 -14.68
CA PHE A 182 4.73 -8.68 -15.39
C PHE A 182 6.21 -8.78 -15.74
N ALA A 183 6.92 -7.64 -15.86
CA ALA A 183 8.36 -7.66 -16.04
C ALA A 183 9.06 -7.93 -14.68
N PRO A 184 10.20 -8.65 -14.69
CA PRO A 184 11.01 -8.83 -13.49
C PRO A 184 11.45 -7.49 -12.89
N ARG A 185 11.39 -7.38 -11.57
CA ARG A 185 11.70 -6.20 -10.77
C ARG A 185 13.21 -6.03 -10.65
N VAL A 186 13.66 -4.79 -10.82
CA VAL A 186 14.98 -4.32 -10.37
C VAL A 186 14.77 -3.10 -9.49
N MET A 187 15.14 -3.19 -8.22
CA MET A 187 15.02 -2.11 -7.26
C MET A 187 16.36 -1.42 -7.04
N MET A 188 16.37 -0.09 -7.14
CA MET A 188 17.57 0.75 -7.01
C MET A 188 17.33 1.91 -6.05
N ASN A 189 18.43 2.54 -5.61
CA ASN A 189 18.35 3.74 -4.80
C ASN A 189 17.90 4.93 -5.66
N ALA A 190 16.91 5.70 -5.19
CA ALA A 190 16.45 6.88 -5.92
C ALA A 190 17.54 7.92 -6.16
N ALA A 191 18.57 7.99 -5.30
CA ALA A 191 19.71 8.89 -5.48
C ALA A 191 20.58 8.51 -6.70
N ASP A 192 20.60 7.24 -7.11
CA ASP A 192 21.38 6.80 -8.27
C ASP A 192 20.65 7.08 -9.59
N LEU A 193 19.32 7.24 -9.56
CA LEU A 193 18.48 7.32 -10.75
C LEU A 193 18.90 8.42 -11.74
N PRO A 194 19.18 9.68 -11.33
CA PRO A 194 19.59 10.72 -12.27
C PRO A 194 20.88 10.37 -13.03
N SER A 195 21.80 9.67 -12.38
CA SER A 195 23.10 9.33 -12.95
C SER A 195 23.07 8.21 -14.00
N THR A 196 21.93 7.54 -14.16
CA THR A 196 21.76 6.42 -15.11
C THR A 196 21.29 6.84 -16.50
N GLY A 197 20.76 8.07 -16.65
CA GLY A 197 20.16 8.52 -17.91
C GLY A 197 18.92 7.73 -18.35
N LEU A 198 18.30 6.94 -17.45
CA LEU A 198 17.15 6.09 -17.74
C LEU A 198 15.84 6.87 -17.96
N ILE A 199 15.71 8.01 -17.28
CA ILE A 199 14.56 8.90 -17.46
C ILE A 199 14.94 9.92 -18.51
N GLN A 200 14.28 9.81 -19.65
CA GLN A 200 14.44 10.69 -20.81
C GLN A 200 13.10 11.37 -21.11
N PRO A 201 13.09 12.43 -21.94
CA PRO A 201 11.84 12.94 -22.50
C PRO A 201 11.02 11.80 -23.11
N ALA A 202 9.72 11.76 -22.80
CA ALA A 202 8.77 10.69 -23.17
C ALA A 202 8.91 9.34 -22.44
N SER A 203 9.82 9.19 -21.48
CA SER A 203 9.82 8.00 -20.59
C SER A 203 8.50 7.92 -19.81
N ARG A 204 7.84 6.76 -19.86
CA ARG A 204 6.62 6.48 -19.09
C ARG A 204 6.99 6.04 -17.67
N VAL A 205 7.09 7.03 -16.79
CA VAL A 205 7.43 6.81 -15.38
C VAL A 205 6.19 6.94 -14.52
N THR A 206 5.94 5.98 -13.65
CA THR A 206 4.91 6.07 -12.62
C THR A 206 5.56 6.53 -11.31
N TYR A 207 5.34 7.79 -10.97
CA TYR A 207 5.72 8.36 -9.69
C TYR A 207 4.64 8.07 -8.65
N ARG A 208 5.05 7.71 -7.43
CA ARG A 208 4.14 7.46 -6.31
C ARG A 208 4.67 8.17 -5.07
N LEU A 209 3.82 8.96 -4.44
CA LEU A 209 4.02 9.49 -3.10
C LEU A 209 3.09 8.74 -2.17
N ALA A 210 3.64 7.82 -1.37
CA ALA A 210 2.88 7.14 -0.33
C ALA A 210 2.93 7.94 0.97
N ALA A 211 1.79 8.07 1.64
CA ALA A 211 1.63 8.74 2.93
C ALA A 211 0.96 7.79 3.94
N ALA A 212 1.46 7.78 5.17
CA ALA A 212 0.92 6.99 6.26
C ALA A 212 1.10 7.69 7.61
N GLY A 213 0.13 7.51 8.50
CA GLY A 213 0.11 8.09 9.84
C GLY A 213 -1.22 7.81 10.53
N GLU A 214 -1.76 8.84 11.19
CA GLU A 214 -3.09 8.77 11.79
C GLU A 214 -4.16 8.63 10.69
N PRO A 215 -5.12 7.68 10.81
CA PRO A 215 -6.09 7.40 9.75
C PRO A 215 -6.91 8.62 9.29
N ALA A 216 -7.36 9.50 10.21
CA ALA A 216 -8.10 10.69 9.85
C ALA A 216 -7.21 11.72 9.14
N ALA A 217 -5.95 11.87 9.53
CA ALA A 217 -4.96 12.69 8.83
C ALA A 217 -4.71 12.20 7.40
N ALA A 218 -4.52 10.89 7.21
CA ALA A 218 -4.35 10.31 5.88
C ALA A 218 -5.60 10.50 5.00
N ALA A 219 -6.80 10.40 5.57
CA ALA A 219 -8.05 10.67 4.87
C ALA A 219 -8.18 12.15 4.45
N ARG A 220 -7.88 13.09 5.37
CA ARG A 220 -7.87 14.53 5.07
C ARG A 220 -6.89 14.87 3.94
N PHE A 221 -5.69 14.31 4.00
CA PHE A 221 -4.69 14.49 2.94
C PHE A 221 -5.19 13.96 1.59
N ALA A 222 -5.81 12.78 1.57
CA ALA A 222 -6.36 12.20 0.35
C ALA A 222 -7.46 13.09 -0.26
N ASP A 223 -8.37 13.61 0.55
CA ASP A 223 -9.46 14.48 0.10
C ASP A 223 -8.95 15.83 -0.39
N TRP A 224 -8.01 16.42 0.34
CA TRP A 224 -7.30 17.63 -0.09
C TRP A 224 -6.58 17.40 -1.44
N ALA A 225 -5.86 16.29 -1.59
CA ALA A 225 -5.13 15.97 -2.81
C ALA A 225 -6.10 15.83 -4.01
N ARG A 226 -7.23 15.14 -3.83
CA ARG A 226 -8.29 15.04 -4.86
C ARG A 226 -8.86 16.41 -5.22
N ALA A 227 -9.14 17.26 -4.22
CA ALA A 227 -9.64 18.61 -4.47
C ALA A 227 -8.62 19.46 -5.22
N ARG A 228 -7.33 19.37 -4.87
CA ARG A 228 -6.23 20.09 -5.51
C ARG A 228 -6.05 19.67 -6.97
N ILE A 229 -6.08 18.35 -7.24
CA ILE A 229 -5.99 17.79 -8.59
C ILE A 229 -7.12 18.34 -9.47
N ARG A 230 -8.37 18.36 -8.97
CA ARG A 230 -9.52 18.92 -9.68
C ARG A 230 -9.38 20.42 -9.91
N ALA A 231 -9.04 21.18 -8.86
CA ALA A 231 -8.92 22.64 -8.93
C ALA A 231 -7.86 23.10 -9.93
N GLN A 232 -6.75 22.37 -10.04
CA GLN A 232 -5.65 22.69 -10.96
C GLN A 232 -5.71 21.91 -12.27
N SER A 233 -6.73 21.07 -12.48
CA SER A 233 -6.86 20.19 -13.65
C SER A 233 -5.59 19.38 -13.95
N LEU A 234 -4.93 18.88 -12.90
CA LEU A 234 -3.69 18.09 -13.04
C LEU A 234 -4.01 16.78 -13.75
N ARG A 235 -3.55 16.64 -15.00
CA ARG A 235 -3.70 15.42 -15.77
C ARG A 235 -2.65 14.38 -15.34
N GLY A 236 -2.96 13.09 -15.48
CA GLY A 236 -2.01 12.03 -15.12
C GLY A 236 -1.82 11.80 -13.62
N VAL A 237 -2.42 12.65 -12.75
CA VAL A 237 -2.38 12.52 -11.30
C VAL A 237 -3.66 11.89 -10.77
N ARG A 238 -3.54 10.89 -9.91
CA ARG A 238 -4.68 10.26 -9.22
C ARG A 238 -4.33 9.92 -7.78
N VAL A 239 -5.33 9.96 -6.92
CA VAL A 239 -5.21 9.51 -5.52
C VAL A 239 -5.72 8.08 -5.44
N LEU A 240 -4.93 7.21 -4.83
CA LEU A 240 -5.29 5.85 -4.47
C LEU A 240 -5.40 5.79 -2.95
N THR A 241 -6.56 5.38 -2.46
CA THR A 241 -6.73 5.05 -1.05
C THR A 241 -7.14 3.60 -0.91
N VAL A 242 -7.11 3.10 0.32
CA VAL A 242 -7.58 1.75 0.64
C VAL A 242 -9.05 1.55 0.26
N ALA A 243 -9.88 2.58 0.44
CA ALA A 243 -11.29 2.54 0.05
C ALA A 243 -11.48 2.46 -1.47
N ASP A 244 -10.50 2.95 -2.24
CA ASP A 244 -10.50 2.92 -3.71
C ASP A 244 -9.82 1.69 -4.30
N GLY A 245 -9.30 0.77 -3.47
CA GLY A 245 -8.38 -0.29 -3.86
C GLY A 245 -8.97 -1.24 -4.92
N GLY A 246 -8.86 -0.87 -6.19
CA GLY A 246 -9.32 -1.60 -7.37
C GLY A 246 -10.83 -1.47 -7.62
N PRO A 247 -11.29 -1.17 -8.86
CA PRO A 247 -12.72 -1.23 -9.20
C PRO A 247 -13.38 -2.58 -8.86
N GLU A 248 -12.60 -3.65 -8.69
CA GLU A 248 -13.07 -4.98 -8.28
C GLU A 248 -13.17 -5.16 -6.75
N LEU A 249 -12.22 -4.66 -5.95
CA LEU A 249 -12.22 -4.85 -4.50
C LEU A 249 -13.10 -3.81 -3.79
N GLY A 250 -13.14 -2.57 -4.26
CA GLY A 250 -14.03 -1.53 -3.72
C GLY A 250 -15.51 -1.86 -3.89
N GLN A 251 -15.90 -2.41 -5.04
CA GLN A 251 -17.28 -2.86 -5.27
C GLN A 251 -17.65 -4.07 -4.42
N ASN A 252 -16.74 -5.03 -4.23
CA ASN A 252 -17.01 -6.21 -3.42
C ASN A 252 -17.10 -5.87 -1.92
N LEU A 253 -16.28 -4.93 -1.43
CA LEU A 253 -16.34 -4.44 -0.05
C LEU A 253 -17.58 -3.57 0.21
N GLN A 254 -17.96 -2.70 -0.75
CA GLN A 254 -19.22 -1.94 -0.65
C GLN A 254 -20.44 -2.85 -0.64
N ARG A 255 -20.46 -3.91 -1.47
CA ARG A 255 -21.53 -4.92 -1.44
C ARG A 255 -21.56 -5.65 -0.09
N GLY A 256 -20.40 -6.06 0.45
CA GLY A 256 -20.31 -6.69 1.76
C GLY A 256 -20.83 -5.81 2.90
N SER A 257 -20.51 -4.51 2.86
CA SER A 257 -21.03 -3.54 3.83
C SER A 257 -22.55 -3.33 3.69
N GLY A 258 -23.07 -3.28 2.47
CA GLY A 258 -24.51 -3.19 2.19
C GLY A 258 -25.30 -4.40 2.68
N PHE A 259 -24.77 -5.63 2.51
CA PHE A 259 -25.40 -6.83 3.05
C PHE A 259 -25.45 -6.82 4.58
N LEU A 260 -24.37 -6.38 5.25
CA LEU A 260 -24.36 -6.28 6.72
C LEU A 260 -25.33 -5.22 7.24
N GLN A 261 -25.50 -4.10 6.53
CA GLN A 261 -26.51 -3.09 6.87
C GLN A 261 -27.94 -3.62 6.68
N LEU A 262 -28.22 -4.33 5.59
CA LEU A 262 -29.53 -4.93 5.35
C LEU A 262 -29.86 -6.01 6.38
N VAL A 263 -28.89 -6.88 6.73
CA VAL A 263 -29.06 -7.86 7.80
C VAL A 263 -29.29 -7.16 9.15
N SER A 264 -28.58 -6.07 9.44
CA SER A 264 -28.83 -5.31 10.68
C SER A 264 -30.23 -4.69 10.73
N MET A 265 -30.78 -4.22 9.60
CA MET A 265 -32.16 -3.73 9.53
C MET A 265 -33.18 -4.86 9.69
N LEU A 266 -32.93 -6.01 9.07
CA LEU A 266 -33.82 -7.17 9.14
C LEU A 266 -33.87 -7.78 10.55
N THR A 267 -32.75 -7.71 11.28
CA THR A 267 -32.64 -8.20 12.67
C THR A 267 -33.27 -7.23 13.67
N ALA A 268 -33.48 -5.97 13.26
CA ALA A 268 -34.10 -4.93 14.09
C ALA A 268 -35.63 -4.87 13.94
N LEU A 269 -36.21 -5.68 13.05
CA LEU A 269 -37.66 -5.79 12.83
C LEU A 269 -38.26 -6.98 13.59
#